data_AF-A0AAD5UFA0-F1
#
_entry.id   AF-A0AAD5UFA0-F1
#
_cell.length_a   1.000
_cell.length_b   1.000
_cell.length_c   1.000
_cell.angle_alpha   90.00
_cell.angle_beta   90.00
_cell.angle_gamma   90.00
#
_symmetry.space_group_name_H-M   'P 1'
#
loop_
_entity.id
_entity.type
_entity.pdbx_description
1 polymer ?
#
loop_
_entity_poly.entity_id
_entity_poly.type
_entity_poly.pdbx_seq_one_letter_code
_entity_poly.pdbx_strand_id
1 'polypeptide(L)'
;MFKKKEALRKQSLIKNSQIKKIVRDFNDQYNSEIQLKNLQYSNFTTFSVYSSDNPVLIELPFQNQLIPSIYLCWQYPILPLVLTPKQVITNYLYNGADLMVPGIIAISREFEEGDIVGITFPNNPYPLVIGKALKSSSSLANETEGKAIQNLHYYGDCLWEMGDKSDPPEFIPDVAALTLDSVDPDVTQDTPQDEQHSKDNTELQEVIITAEDMDLLFEKSFLTSIIKLEDNQFPMTSTIFYSNHMLPNRPEGSTLDIKKSSFKKLTKLLKSMEKKGLIKTKEKNGELFVMSVCRNHPLIAGKEPPKEKKIVKQENKHTVKYQELYKLPSNGPLKRLVQELNSNEFGLEYYDADSVNKLLNAYYSQQNLVDPSNGRNIRVDAYIYDALLTKQEYSLDYMQRDLLKDRFIQKMQPFYSLELPSQSIIK
;
A
#
# COMPACT_ATOMS: atom_id res chain seq x y z
N MET A 1 5.68 -20.14 12.58
CA MET A 1 6.57 -20.53 13.71
C MET A 1 6.10 -19.96 15.04
N PHE A 2 6.03 -18.62 15.22
CA PHE A 2 5.84 -17.96 16.53
C PHE A 2 4.39 -17.98 17.10
N LYS A 3 3.72 -19.13 17.08
CA LYS A 3 2.34 -19.30 17.58
C LYS A 3 2.23 -19.41 19.11
N LYS A 4 3.36 -19.54 19.82
CA LYS A 4 3.43 -19.59 21.30
C LYS A 4 4.62 -18.75 21.77
N LYS A 5 4.49 -18.14 22.94
CA LYS A 5 5.56 -17.37 23.57
C LYS A 5 6.61 -18.32 24.13
N GLU A 6 7.86 -18.18 23.68
CA GLU A 6 9.01 -18.88 24.27
C GLU A 6 9.63 -18.03 25.38
N ALA A 7 10.23 -18.70 26.37
CA ALA A 7 11.03 -18.03 27.39
C ALA A 7 12.36 -17.55 26.79
N LEU A 8 12.65 -16.25 26.97
CA LEU A 8 13.93 -15.64 26.67
C LEU A 8 15.02 -16.27 27.55
N ARG A 9 16.08 -16.81 26.93
CA ARG A 9 17.20 -17.46 27.64
C ARG A 9 18.34 -16.48 27.96
N LYS A 10 18.63 -15.57 27.02
CA LYS A 10 19.73 -14.61 27.11
C LYS A 10 19.44 -13.41 26.23
N GLN A 11 19.81 -12.22 26.70
CA GLN A 11 19.73 -10.95 25.97
C GLN A 11 21.09 -10.23 26.08
N SER A 12 21.57 -9.61 25.01
CA SER A 12 22.84 -8.88 25.01
C SER A 12 22.94 -7.87 23.86
N LEU A 13 23.51 -6.69 24.11
CA LEU A 13 23.85 -5.74 23.05
C LEU A 13 24.98 -6.27 22.16
N ILE A 14 24.90 -5.99 20.86
CA ILE A 14 25.84 -6.48 19.84
C ILE A 14 26.89 -5.40 19.55
N LYS A 15 28.16 -5.78 19.37
CA LYS A 15 29.21 -4.82 19.01
C LYS A 15 29.06 -4.36 17.56
N ASN A 16 29.32 -3.09 17.27
CA ASN A 16 29.20 -2.52 15.91
C ASN A 16 29.97 -3.30 14.82
N SER A 17 31.08 -3.97 15.15
CA SER A 17 31.80 -4.85 14.22
C SER A 17 31.01 -6.12 13.86
N GLN A 18 30.27 -6.69 14.80
CA GLN A 18 29.37 -7.83 14.55
C GLN A 18 28.11 -7.39 13.80
N ILE A 19 27.54 -6.22 14.12
CA ILE A 19 26.42 -5.62 13.36
C ILE A 19 26.80 -5.45 11.89
N LYS A 20 27.97 -4.87 11.60
CA LYS A 20 28.49 -4.74 10.23
C LYS A 20 28.64 -6.09 9.51
N LYS A 21 28.99 -7.17 10.23
CA LYS A 21 29.03 -8.52 9.64
C LYS A 21 27.62 -9.04 9.34
N ILE A 22 26.70 -8.98 10.30
CA ILE A 22 25.31 -9.48 10.14
C ILE A 22 24.59 -8.75 8.99
N VAL A 23 24.73 -7.42 8.90
CA VAL A 23 24.18 -6.61 7.80
C VAL A 23 24.78 -7.02 6.45
N ARG A 24 26.09 -7.27 6.40
CA ARG A 24 26.74 -7.78 5.18
C ARG A 24 26.24 -9.17 4.81
N ASP A 25 26.27 -10.11 5.74
CA ASP A 25 25.82 -11.50 5.53
C ASP A 25 24.36 -11.52 5.03
N PHE A 26 23.50 -10.63 5.54
CA PHE A 26 22.11 -10.46 5.06
C PHE A 26 22.02 -9.83 3.66
N ASN A 27 22.77 -8.75 3.41
CA ASN A 27 22.80 -8.06 2.12
C ASN A 27 23.30 -8.99 1.01
N ASP A 28 24.35 -9.76 1.29
CA ASP A 28 24.92 -10.78 0.41
C ASP A 28 23.91 -11.95 0.19
N GLN A 29 23.12 -12.33 1.21
CA GLN A 29 22.10 -13.40 1.11
C GLN A 29 20.86 -13.00 0.28
N TYR A 30 20.43 -11.74 0.34
CA TYR A 30 19.18 -11.26 -0.28
C TYR A 30 19.38 -10.32 -1.48
N ASN A 31 20.62 -10.03 -1.88
CA ASN A 31 20.96 -9.01 -2.87
C ASN A 31 20.24 -7.67 -2.58
N SER A 32 20.44 -7.16 -1.37
CA SER A 32 19.76 -5.96 -0.84
C SER A 32 20.73 -5.02 -0.12
N GLU A 33 20.31 -3.78 0.14
CA GLU A 33 21.15 -2.73 0.74
C GLU A 33 20.55 -2.21 2.06
N ILE A 34 20.24 -3.10 3.01
CA ILE A 34 19.73 -2.64 4.31
C ILE A 34 20.84 -2.01 5.16
N GLN A 35 20.47 -1.07 6.03
CA GLN A 35 21.32 -0.56 7.10
C GLN A 35 20.67 -0.78 8.46
N LEU A 36 21.38 -1.45 9.37
CA LEU A 36 20.98 -1.65 10.76
C LEU A 36 22.02 -1.05 11.72
N LYS A 37 21.54 -0.45 12.81
CA LYS A 37 22.34 0.18 13.87
C LYS A 37 21.77 -0.27 15.22
N ASN A 38 22.52 -0.12 16.32
CA ASN A 38 22.07 -0.35 17.70
C ASN A 38 21.39 -1.71 18.01
N LEU A 39 21.80 -2.79 17.34
CA LEU A 39 21.14 -4.09 17.49
C LEU A 39 21.39 -4.75 18.85
N GLN A 40 20.32 -5.34 19.39
CA GLN A 40 20.30 -6.24 20.53
C GLN A 40 20.02 -7.67 20.06
N TYR A 41 20.73 -8.64 20.63
CA TYR A 41 20.55 -10.07 20.42
C TYR A 41 19.70 -10.67 21.54
N SER A 42 18.65 -11.40 21.18
CA SER A 42 17.75 -12.11 22.08
C SER A 42 17.65 -13.59 21.68
N ASN A 43 18.12 -14.50 22.55
CA ASN A 43 18.13 -15.94 22.28
C ASN A 43 17.00 -16.66 23.04
N PHE A 44 16.26 -17.50 22.33
CA PHE A 44 15.15 -18.30 22.81
C PHE A 44 15.51 -19.80 22.73
N THR A 45 14.52 -20.70 22.79
CA THR A 45 14.76 -22.15 22.74
C THR A 45 14.87 -22.66 21.30
N THR A 46 14.04 -22.18 20.37
CA THR A 46 14.04 -22.64 18.97
C THR A 46 14.49 -21.58 17.95
N PHE A 47 14.85 -20.37 18.39
CA PHE A 47 15.28 -19.27 17.53
C PHE A 47 16.13 -18.22 18.29
N SER A 48 16.77 -17.34 17.54
CA SER A 48 17.34 -16.08 18.02
C SER A 48 16.76 -14.91 17.21
N VAL A 49 16.69 -13.73 17.84
CA VAL A 49 16.18 -12.50 17.25
C VAL A 49 17.21 -11.39 17.38
N TYR A 50 17.35 -10.61 16.32
CA TYR A 50 18.04 -9.34 16.30
C TYR A 50 16.99 -8.24 16.26
N SER A 51 17.02 -7.33 17.23
CA SER A 51 16.10 -6.18 17.33
C SER A 51 16.89 -4.88 17.35
N SER A 52 16.37 -3.82 16.72
CA SER A 52 16.71 -2.44 17.09
C SER A 52 15.69 -2.04 18.16
N ASP A 53 14.72 -1.22 17.78
CA ASP A 53 13.52 -0.92 18.56
C ASP A 53 12.46 -2.00 18.31
N ASN A 54 12.32 -2.41 17.04
CA ASN A 54 11.53 -3.56 16.60
C ASN A 54 12.43 -4.78 16.29
N PRO A 55 11.88 -6.01 16.36
CA PRO A 55 12.50 -7.20 15.75
C PRO A 55 12.74 -6.98 14.25
N VAL A 56 13.98 -7.19 13.79
CA VAL A 56 14.37 -6.99 12.37
C VAL A 56 14.83 -8.27 11.69
N LEU A 57 15.61 -9.12 12.36
CA LEU A 57 16.11 -10.39 11.80
C LEU A 57 15.88 -11.55 12.77
N ILE A 58 15.65 -12.71 12.20
CA ILE A 58 15.45 -14.00 12.86
C ILE A 58 16.57 -14.93 12.39
N GLU A 59 17.13 -15.70 13.32
CA GLU A 59 18.12 -16.75 13.05
C GLU A 59 17.64 -18.05 13.68
N LEU A 60 17.63 -19.14 12.91
CA LEU A 60 17.14 -20.44 13.38
C LEU A 60 18.34 -21.38 13.62
N PRO A 61 18.40 -22.09 14.76
CA PRO A 61 19.45 -23.06 15.03
C PRO A 61 19.57 -24.06 13.87
N PHE A 62 20.81 -24.32 13.45
CA PHE A 62 21.17 -25.24 12.36
C PHE A 62 20.68 -24.84 10.94
N GLN A 63 19.99 -23.70 10.76
CA GLN A 63 19.78 -23.10 9.44
C GLN A 63 20.62 -21.82 9.34
N ASN A 64 21.70 -21.87 8.55
CA ASN A 64 22.59 -20.73 8.30
C ASN A 64 21.96 -19.74 7.29
N GLN A 65 20.74 -19.29 7.60
CA GLN A 65 19.89 -18.45 6.77
C GLN A 65 19.23 -17.42 7.69
N LEU A 66 19.57 -16.15 7.51
CA LEU A 66 18.89 -15.05 8.21
C LEU A 66 17.51 -14.86 7.57
N ILE A 67 16.49 -14.64 8.37
CA ILE A 67 15.10 -14.43 7.92
C ILE A 67 14.64 -13.04 8.39
N PRO A 68 14.17 -12.14 7.50
CA PRO A 68 13.68 -10.83 7.92
C PRO A 68 12.33 -10.92 8.64
N SER A 69 12.08 -9.99 9.56
CA SER A 69 10.74 -9.79 10.14
C SER A 69 9.80 -9.09 9.16
N ILE A 70 8.49 -9.09 9.45
CA ILE A 70 7.53 -8.25 8.69
C ILE A 70 7.87 -6.75 8.83
N TYR A 71 8.26 -6.30 10.02
CA TYR A 71 8.68 -4.90 10.26
C TYR A 71 9.83 -4.47 9.33
N LEU A 72 10.85 -5.32 9.14
CA LEU A 72 11.96 -5.03 8.22
C LEU A 72 11.49 -5.04 6.75
N CYS A 73 10.61 -5.97 6.38
CA CYS A 73 10.03 -6.05 5.04
C CYS A 73 9.04 -4.91 4.71
N TRP A 74 8.52 -4.19 5.72
CA TRP A 74 7.71 -2.98 5.52
C TRP A 74 8.58 -1.75 5.24
N GLN A 75 9.81 -1.72 5.76
CA GLN A 75 10.79 -0.66 5.49
C GLN A 75 11.51 -0.87 4.15
N TYR A 76 11.81 -2.11 3.78
CA TYR A 76 12.55 -2.46 2.57
C TYR A 76 11.86 -3.62 1.82
N PRO A 77 11.54 -3.50 0.51
CA PRO A 77 10.84 -4.54 -0.26
C PRO A 77 11.79 -5.67 -0.70
N ILE A 78 12.40 -6.34 0.28
CA ILE A 78 13.49 -7.31 0.08
C ILE A 78 13.00 -8.57 -0.63
N LEU A 79 11.89 -9.17 -0.17
CA LEU A 79 11.45 -10.51 -0.56
C LEU A 79 10.60 -10.55 -1.85
N PRO A 80 10.59 -11.68 -2.59
CA PRO A 80 9.50 -12.01 -3.51
C PRO A 80 8.16 -12.03 -2.78
N LEU A 81 7.08 -11.56 -3.42
CA LEU A 81 5.74 -11.55 -2.86
C LEU A 81 4.86 -12.60 -3.54
N VAL A 82 4.13 -13.37 -2.75
CA VAL A 82 3.08 -14.30 -3.19
C VAL A 82 1.73 -13.74 -2.80
N LEU A 83 0.85 -13.60 -3.79
CA LEU A 83 -0.48 -13.02 -3.61
C LEU A 83 -1.50 -14.13 -3.33
N THR A 84 -2.32 -13.93 -2.30
CA THR A 84 -3.38 -14.85 -1.87
C THR A 84 -4.64 -14.06 -1.48
N PRO A 85 -5.87 -14.61 -1.55
CA PRO A 85 -7.06 -13.87 -1.14
C PRO A 85 -6.97 -13.43 0.32
N LYS A 86 -7.39 -12.21 0.65
CA LYS A 86 -7.28 -11.61 1.99
C LYS A 86 -7.78 -12.52 3.12
N GLN A 87 -8.85 -13.28 2.86
CA GLN A 87 -9.44 -14.24 3.79
C GLN A 87 -8.55 -15.45 4.09
N VAL A 88 -7.70 -15.88 3.15
CA VAL A 88 -6.74 -16.97 3.41
C VAL A 88 -5.74 -16.53 4.48
N ILE A 89 -5.31 -15.27 4.41
CA ILE A 89 -4.44 -14.64 5.40
C ILE A 89 -5.15 -14.59 6.76
N THR A 90 -6.31 -13.94 6.85
CA THR A 90 -6.99 -13.69 8.13
C THR A 90 -7.49 -14.96 8.80
N ASN A 91 -7.96 -15.95 8.03
CA ASN A 91 -8.63 -17.13 8.59
C ASN A 91 -7.64 -18.26 8.89
N TYR A 92 -6.58 -18.41 8.08
CA TYR A 92 -5.66 -19.55 8.16
C TYR A 92 -4.20 -19.15 8.45
N LEU A 93 -3.62 -18.19 7.71
CA LEU A 93 -2.19 -17.86 7.90
C LEU A 93 -1.94 -17.13 9.24
N TYR A 94 -2.85 -16.27 9.70
CA TYR A 94 -2.83 -15.69 11.04
C TYR A 94 -3.11 -16.71 12.16
N ASN A 95 -3.51 -17.93 11.81
CA ASN A 95 -3.55 -19.07 12.71
C ASN A 95 -2.27 -19.94 12.62
N GLY A 96 -1.23 -19.50 11.91
CA GLY A 96 0.02 -20.22 11.71
C GLY A 96 -0.10 -21.42 10.77
N ALA A 97 -1.11 -21.48 9.90
CA ALA A 97 -1.23 -22.51 8.86
C ALA A 97 -0.30 -22.20 7.67
N ASP A 98 0.15 -23.24 6.98
CA ASP A 98 0.94 -23.15 5.74
C ASP A 98 0.05 -22.74 4.55
N LEU A 99 0.63 -22.08 3.54
CA LEU A 99 -0.09 -21.78 2.30
C LEU A 99 -0.07 -23.00 1.37
N MET A 100 -1.26 -23.37 0.88
CA MET A 100 -1.46 -24.46 -0.09
C MET A 100 -1.47 -23.90 -1.52
N VAL A 101 -1.09 -24.72 -2.52
CA VAL A 101 -1.05 -24.32 -3.94
C VAL A 101 -2.36 -23.66 -4.43
N PRO A 102 -3.57 -24.18 -4.14
CA PRO A 102 -4.83 -23.53 -4.53
C PRO A 102 -5.07 -22.11 -4.00
N GLY A 103 -4.34 -21.70 -2.96
CA GLY A 103 -4.45 -20.37 -2.36
C GLY A 103 -3.63 -19.30 -3.07
N ILE A 104 -2.76 -19.65 -4.02
CA ILE A 104 -1.92 -18.70 -4.75
C ILE A 104 -2.72 -18.09 -5.92
N ILE A 105 -2.74 -16.76 -5.99
CA ILE A 105 -3.28 -15.97 -7.11
C ILE A 105 -2.17 -15.68 -8.12
N ALA A 106 -1.02 -15.19 -7.63
CA ALA A 106 0.10 -14.75 -8.45
C ALA A 106 1.39 -14.67 -7.61
N ILE A 107 2.52 -14.55 -8.31
CA ILE A 107 3.87 -14.41 -7.74
C ILE A 107 4.51 -13.17 -8.37
N SER A 108 5.13 -12.29 -7.56
CA SER A 108 5.65 -10.99 -8.03
C SER A 108 7.07 -11.04 -8.59
N ARG A 109 7.87 -12.02 -8.15
CA ARG A 109 9.24 -12.32 -8.58
C ARG A 109 9.44 -13.82 -8.44
N GLU A 110 10.15 -14.44 -9.37
CA GLU A 110 10.49 -15.87 -9.30
C GLU A 110 11.38 -16.16 -8.07
N PHE A 111 11.27 -17.38 -7.55
CA PHE A 111 11.98 -17.90 -6.39
C PHE A 111 12.10 -19.43 -6.48
N GLU A 112 13.07 -19.99 -5.76
CA GLU A 112 13.37 -21.42 -5.72
C GLU A 112 12.91 -22.10 -4.42
N GLU A 113 13.00 -23.43 -4.37
CA GLU A 113 12.71 -24.19 -3.15
C GLU A 113 13.73 -23.84 -2.03
N GLY A 114 13.22 -23.50 -0.84
CA GLY A 114 14.02 -23.09 0.31
C GLY A 114 14.21 -21.57 0.47
N ASP A 115 13.82 -20.77 -0.53
CA ASP A 115 13.83 -19.30 -0.44
C ASP A 115 12.83 -18.77 0.59
N ILE A 116 13.10 -17.56 1.09
CA ILE A 116 12.18 -16.84 1.97
C ILE A 116 11.34 -15.88 1.14
N VAL A 117 10.02 -15.92 1.35
CA VAL A 117 9.03 -15.18 0.56
C VAL A 117 8.03 -14.49 1.46
N GLY A 118 7.58 -13.30 1.07
CA GLY A 118 6.47 -12.61 1.70
C GLY A 118 5.13 -13.07 1.13
N ILE A 119 4.10 -13.19 1.95
CA ILE A 119 2.73 -13.45 1.51
C ILE A 119 1.87 -12.23 1.85
N THR A 120 1.07 -11.79 0.88
CA THR A 120 0.13 -10.67 1.04
C THR A 120 -1.08 -10.83 0.12
N PHE A 121 -2.00 -9.86 0.14
CA PHE A 121 -3.17 -9.84 -0.74
C PHE A 121 -2.96 -8.89 -1.93
N PRO A 122 -3.69 -9.05 -3.05
CA PRO A 122 -3.57 -8.14 -4.20
C PRO A 122 -3.80 -6.68 -3.80
N ASN A 123 -3.07 -5.76 -4.42
CA ASN A 123 -3.08 -4.33 -4.07
C ASN A 123 -2.63 -4.05 -2.62
N ASN A 124 -1.65 -4.80 -2.11
CA ASN A 124 -0.87 -4.44 -0.92
C ASN A 124 0.62 -4.75 -1.16
N PRO A 125 1.54 -3.76 -1.10
CA PRO A 125 2.98 -4.00 -1.25
C PRO A 125 3.64 -4.59 0.00
N TYR A 126 2.97 -4.54 1.15
CA TYR A 126 3.53 -4.94 2.44
C TYR A 126 3.21 -6.41 2.75
N PRO A 127 4.21 -7.27 3.01
CA PRO A 127 3.96 -8.66 3.41
C PRO A 127 3.37 -8.74 4.83
N LEU A 128 2.33 -9.55 4.97
CA LEU A 128 1.65 -9.79 6.26
C LEU A 128 2.09 -11.10 6.92
N VAL A 129 2.74 -11.96 6.14
CA VAL A 129 3.31 -13.25 6.56
C VAL A 129 4.66 -13.41 5.86
N ILE A 130 5.67 -13.90 6.56
CA ILE A 130 6.93 -14.40 6.02
C ILE A 130 6.88 -15.92 6.04
N GLY A 131 7.21 -16.55 4.92
CA GLY A 131 7.24 -17.99 4.77
C GLY A 131 8.48 -18.49 4.04
N LYS A 132 8.67 -19.81 4.09
CA LYS A 132 9.72 -20.51 3.33
C LYS A 132 9.08 -21.28 2.19
N ALA A 133 9.54 -21.04 0.96
CA ALA A 133 9.12 -21.78 -0.22
C ALA A 133 9.43 -23.27 -0.04
N LEU A 134 8.41 -24.12 -0.19
CA LEU A 134 8.55 -25.58 -0.18
C LEU A 134 8.63 -26.16 -1.60
N LYS A 135 8.46 -25.31 -2.62
CA LYS A 135 8.53 -25.60 -4.06
C LYS A 135 8.93 -24.32 -4.79
N SER A 136 9.60 -24.45 -5.92
CA SER A 136 9.97 -23.31 -6.78
C SER A 136 8.73 -22.68 -7.45
N SER A 137 8.84 -21.41 -7.81
CA SER A 137 7.81 -20.69 -8.58
C SER A 137 7.44 -21.36 -9.91
N SER A 138 8.40 -22.03 -10.56
CA SER A 138 8.19 -22.82 -11.79
C SER A 138 7.45 -24.15 -11.55
N SER A 139 7.66 -24.80 -10.40
CA SER A 139 6.88 -25.96 -9.97
C SER A 139 5.44 -25.56 -9.64
N LEU A 140 5.25 -24.49 -8.87
CA LEU A 140 3.94 -23.99 -8.45
C LEU A 140 3.01 -23.58 -9.61
N ALA A 141 3.57 -23.24 -10.78
CA ALA A 141 2.80 -22.95 -11.99
C ALA A 141 2.16 -24.18 -12.67
N ASN A 142 2.65 -25.39 -12.36
CA ASN A 142 2.24 -26.65 -13.00
C ASN A 142 1.47 -27.60 -12.07
N GLU A 143 1.37 -27.27 -10.78
CA GLU A 143 0.70 -28.07 -9.77
C GLU A 143 -0.68 -27.51 -9.40
N THR A 144 -1.56 -28.39 -8.90
CA THR A 144 -2.89 -28.02 -8.41
C THR A 144 -3.06 -28.21 -6.90
N GLU A 145 -2.18 -28.96 -6.22
CA GLU A 145 -2.41 -29.40 -4.83
C GLU A 145 -1.12 -29.47 -3.99
N GLY A 146 -1.29 -29.52 -2.66
CA GLY A 146 -0.22 -29.64 -1.68
C GLY A 146 0.19 -28.33 -1.03
N LYS A 147 1.22 -28.39 -0.17
CA LYS A 147 1.82 -27.22 0.48
C LYS A 147 2.76 -26.50 -0.48
N ALA A 148 2.62 -25.18 -0.57
CA ALA A 148 3.48 -24.31 -1.36
C ALA A 148 4.50 -23.56 -0.50
N ILE A 149 4.07 -23.03 0.66
CA ILE A 149 4.90 -22.17 1.52
C ILE A 149 4.66 -22.51 2.98
N GLN A 150 5.75 -22.78 3.72
CA GLN A 150 5.73 -23.00 5.16
C GLN A 150 5.60 -21.67 5.91
N ASN A 151 4.73 -21.59 6.91
CA ASN A 151 4.48 -20.34 7.66
C ASN A 151 5.51 -20.12 8.80
N LEU A 152 6.38 -19.12 8.63
CA LEU A 152 7.41 -18.77 9.60
C LEU A 152 6.93 -17.68 10.57
N HIS A 153 6.48 -16.54 10.09
CA HIS A 153 6.16 -15.35 10.91
C HIS A 153 4.95 -14.62 10.32
N TYR A 154 4.07 -14.07 11.14
CA TYR A 154 2.89 -13.33 10.68
C TYR A 154 2.52 -12.15 11.59
N TYR A 155 1.82 -11.17 10.99
CA TYR A 155 1.20 -10.06 11.72
C TYR A 155 0.28 -10.59 12.82
N GLY A 156 0.45 -10.12 14.05
CA GLY A 156 -0.28 -10.62 15.21
C GLY A 156 0.34 -11.85 15.91
N ASP A 157 1.49 -12.37 15.46
CA ASP A 157 2.17 -13.48 16.14
C ASP A 157 3.02 -13.05 17.35
N CYS A 158 3.53 -14.03 18.09
CA CYS A 158 4.30 -13.78 19.32
C CYS A 158 5.65 -13.06 19.10
N LEU A 159 6.12 -12.92 17.86
CA LEU A 159 7.31 -12.14 17.51
C LEU A 159 6.93 -10.71 17.09
N TRP A 160 5.85 -10.52 16.32
CA TRP A 160 5.29 -9.19 16.06
C TRP A 160 4.91 -8.51 17.38
N GLU A 161 4.33 -9.25 18.32
CA GLU A 161 4.03 -8.80 19.69
C GLU A 161 5.24 -8.29 20.50
N MET A 162 6.49 -8.58 20.10
CA MET A 162 7.70 -8.09 20.76
C MET A 162 8.14 -6.69 20.28
N GLY A 163 7.57 -6.20 19.18
CA GLY A 163 7.80 -4.83 18.68
C GLY A 163 6.78 -3.82 19.21
N ASP A 164 6.74 -2.68 18.54
CA ASP A 164 5.81 -1.57 18.77
C ASP A 164 4.32 -1.92 18.50
N LYS A 165 4.06 -3.04 17.81
CA LYS A 165 2.73 -3.49 17.35
C LYS A 165 2.08 -2.51 16.38
N SER A 166 2.91 -1.82 15.59
CA SER A 166 2.45 -1.03 14.45
C SER A 166 1.72 -1.90 13.43
N ASP A 167 0.70 -1.31 12.83
CA ASP A 167 0.06 -1.83 11.63
C ASP A 167 0.99 -1.66 10.42
N PRO A 168 0.84 -2.49 9.37
CA PRO A 168 1.53 -2.24 8.09
C PRO A 168 1.23 -0.81 7.62
N PRO A 169 2.22 -0.07 7.05
CA PRO A 169 2.01 1.32 6.66
C PRO A 169 0.81 1.46 5.73
N GLU A 170 0.02 2.53 5.89
CA GLU A 170 -1.21 2.73 5.11
C GLU A 170 -0.92 2.76 3.61
N PHE A 171 -1.19 1.63 2.95
CA PHE A 171 -1.24 1.59 1.50
C PHE A 171 -2.55 2.23 1.05
N ILE A 172 -2.47 3.44 0.51
CA ILE A 172 -3.58 4.15 -0.11
C ILE A 172 -3.56 3.81 -1.62
N PRO A 173 -4.43 2.91 -2.12
CA PRO A 173 -4.52 2.57 -3.55
C PRO A 173 -5.21 3.70 -4.32
N ASP A 174 -4.51 4.80 -4.53
CA ASP A 174 -4.90 5.96 -5.36
C ASP A 174 -6.27 6.61 -5.05
N VAL A 175 -6.80 6.38 -3.84
CA VAL A 175 -8.00 7.02 -3.29
C VAL A 175 -7.66 8.22 -2.40
N ALA A 176 -6.66 9.00 -2.81
CA ALA A 176 -6.23 10.24 -2.15
C ALA A 176 -7.04 11.48 -2.63
N ALA A 177 -8.36 11.32 -2.77
CA ALA A 177 -9.31 12.39 -3.06
C ALA A 177 -10.53 12.24 -2.13
N LEU A 178 -10.97 13.35 -1.52
CA LEU A 178 -11.95 13.38 -0.42
C LEU A 178 -11.41 12.67 0.85
N THR A 179 -10.56 13.30 1.67
CA THR A 179 -11.01 14.45 2.48
C THR A 179 -9.84 15.22 3.09
N LEU A 180 -9.69 16.48 2.70
CA LEU A 180 -9.04 17.54 3.47
C LEU A 180 -9.94 18.77 3.38
N ASP A 181 -10.57 19.15 4.49
CA ASP A 181 -10.26 20.43 5.13
C ASP A 181 -11.16 20.67 6.35
N SER A 182 -10.49 20.90 7.49
CA SER A 182 -10.99 21.66 8.64
C SER A 182 -9.83 22.53 9.08
N VAL A 183 -9.53 23.56 8.28
CA VAL A 183 -8.44 24.51 8.55
C VAL A 183 -8.93 25.59 9.50
N ASP A 184 -8.13 25.91 10.51
CA ASP A 184 -7.99 27.28 10.98
C ASP A 184 -6.49 27.61 11.18
N PRO A 185 -6.05 28.87 10.98
CA PRO A 185 -4.63 29.23 10.85
C PRO A 185 -4.03 29.91 12.12
N ASP A 186 -2.88 30.59 11.92
CA ASP A 186 -2.07 31.37 12.88
C ASP A 186 -1.25 30.57 13.93
N VAL A 187 -0.04 31.00 14.35
CA VAL A 187 0.74 32.25 14.12
C VAL A 187 2.18 31.94 13.61
N THR A 188 2.88 32.95 13.07
CA THR A 188 4.33 32.98 12.72
C THR A 188 5.25 33.08 13.98
N GLN A 189 6.59 32.97 14.01
CA GLN A 189 7.68 33.67 13.25
C GLN A 189 9.08 32.98 13.40
N ASP A 190 9.95 33.19 12.41
CA ASP A 190 11.40 33.61 12.39
C ASP A 190 12.37 33.35 13.60
N THR A 191 13.72 33.22 13.50
CA THR A 191 14.77 32.97 12.44
C THR A 191 16.12 32.51 13.12
N PRO A 192 17.21 32.13 12.39
CA PRO A 192 18.38 31.41 12.95
C PRO A 192 19.74 32.17 13.03
N GLN A 193 20.76 31.51 13.63
CA GLN A 193 22.24 31.62 13.51
C GLN A 193 22.82 30.27 14.04
N ASP A 194 23.82 29.58 13.46
CA ASP A 194 25.24 29.89 13.17
C ASP A 194 26.13 29.94 14.45
N GLU A 195 27.36 29.40 14.55
CA GLU A 195 28.37 29.03 13.52
C GLU A 195 29.13 27.69 13.74
N GLN A 196 29.54 27.06 12.61
CA GLN A 196 30.83 26.42 12.25
C GLN A 196 31.81 25.80 13.28
N HIS A 197 32.34 24.60 12.94
CA HIS A 197 33.79 24.45 12.68
C HIS A 197 34.18 23.25 11.80
N SER A 198 35.12 23.47 10.89
CA SER A 198 35.92 22.52 10.08
C SER A 198 36.74 21.53 10.94
N LYS A 199 37.23 20.35 10.52
CA LYS A 199 37.40 19.63 9.21
C LYS A 199 37.66 18.11 9.56
N ASP A 200 38.08 17.12 8.75
CA ASP A 200 38.62 17.01 7.37
C ASP A 200 38.49 15.56 6.79
N ASN A 201 39.07 15.34 5.60
CA ASN A 201 39.42 14.06 4.93
C ASN A 201 38.32 13.19 4.27
N THR A 202 38.36 13.19 2.94
CA THR A 202 37.86 12.19 1.97
C THR A 202 38.43 10.78 2.22
N GLU A 203 37.87 9.63 1.80
CA GLU A 203 36.75 9.22 0.90
C GLU A 203 35.97 8.07 1.60
N LEU A 204 34.74 7.65 1.30
CA LEU A 204 33.79 7.86 0.20
C LEU A 204 32.45 8.41 0.75
N GLN A 205 31.66 9.11 -0.06
CA GLN A 205 30.54 9.94 0.42
C GLN A 205 29.20 9.18 0.53
N GLU A 206 28.56 9.28 1.71
CA GLU A 206 27.11 9.04 1.85
C GLU A 206 26.35 10.17 1.12
N VAL A 207 25.35 9.84 0.29
CA VAL A 207 24.53 10.87 -0.37
C VAL A 207 23.51 11.43 0.62
N ILE A 208 23.93 12.45 1.36
CA ILE A 208 23.03 13.33 2.09
C ILE A 208 22.23 14.12 1.05
N ILE A 209 21.01 13.68 0.75
CA ILE A 209 20.11 14.39 -0.17
C ILE A 209 19.74 15.73 0.47
N THR A 210 20.29 16.83 -0.04
CA THR A 210 20.04 18.17 0.48
C THR A 210 18.68 18.69 0.02
N ALA A 211 18.22 19.80 0.60
CA ALA A 211 17.05 20.51 0.09
C ALA A 211 17.24 21.00 -1.36
N GLU A 212 18.48 21.31 -1.75
CA GLU A 212 18.83 21.73 -3.11
C GLU A 212 18.77 20.57 -4.11
N ASP A 213 19.21 19.37 -3.71
CA ASP A 213 19.04 18.14 -4.51
C ASP A 213 17.55 17.81 -4.73
N MET A 214 16.74 17.94 -3.66
CA MET A 214 15.29 17.78 -3.76
C MET A 214 14.66 18.81 -4.70
N ASP A 215 15.06 20.08 -4.61
CA ASP A 215 14.57 21.13 -5.50
C ASP A 215 14.97 20.87 -6.97
N LEU A 216 16.18 20.37 -7.23
CA LEU A 216 16.64 19.96 -8.56
C LEU A 216 15.86 18.75 -9.09
N LEU A 217 15.48 17.79 -8.24
CA LEU A 217 14.58 16.69 -8.61
C LEU A 217 13.18 17.21 -8.95
N PHE A 218 12.63 18.14 -8.16
CA PHE A 218 11.35 18.79 -8.45
C PHE A 218 11.38 19.59 -9.76
N GLU A 219 12.44 20.35 -10.04
CA GLU A 219 12.59 21.12 -11.27
C GLU A 219 12.76 20.23 -12.51
N LYS A 220 13.54 19.14 -12.43
CA LYS A 220 13.64 18.14 -13.52
C LYS A 220 12.28 17.48 -13.82
N SER A 221 11.54 17.11 -12.77
CA SER A 221 10.23 16.46 -12.91
C SER A 221 9.18 17.43 -13.47
N PHE A 222 9.19 18.68 -13.01
CA PHE A 222 8.35 19.78 -13.50
C PHE A 222 8.62 20.12 -14.97
N LEU A 223 9.89 20.28 -15.37
CA LEU A 223 10.23 20.56 -16.77
C LEU A 223 9.85 19.39 -17.69
N THR A 224 9.97 18.15 -17.21
CA THR A 224 9.55 16.96 -17.97
C THR A 224 8.03 16.86 -18.08
N SER A 225 7.27 17.26 -17.06
CA SER A 225 5.80 17.23 -17.10
C SER A 225 5.22 18.27 -18.06
N ILE A 226 5.70 19.53 -18.01
CA ILE A 226 5.16 20.61 -18.86
C ILE A 226 5.50 20.45 -20.36
N ILE A 227 6.55 19.69 -20.69
CA ILE A 227 6.89 19.35 -22.09
C ILE A 227 5.95 18.26 -22.65
N LYS A 228 5.38 17.41 -21.79
CA LYS A 228 4.42 16.35 -22.19
C LYS A 228 2.95 16.79 -22.18
N LEU A 229 2.63 17.95 -21.60
CA LEU A 229 1.26 18.45 -21.48
C LEU A 229 0.81 19.21 -22.74
N GLU A 230 -0.42 18.93 -23.17
CA GLU A 230 -1.12 19.66 -24.24
C GLU A 230 -1.89 20.86 -23.69
N ASP A 231 -2.04 21.92 -24.50
CA ASP A 231 -2.70 23.16 -24.06
C ASP A 231 -4.21 22.97 -23.76
N ASN A 232 -4.81 21.88 -24.27
CA ASN A 232 -6.20 21.48 -24.01
C ASN A 232 -6.42 20.87 -22.60
N GLN A 233 -5.36 20.55 -21.86
CA GLN A 233 -5.43 19.98 -20.50
C GLN A 233 -5.51 21.05 -19.40
N PHE A 234 -5.50 22.34 -19.75
CA PHE A 234 -5.60 23.46 -18.82
C PHE A 234 -6.96 24.17 -18.90
N PRO A 235 -7.48 24.75 -17.80
CA PRO A 235 -6.87 24.82 -16.47
C PRO A 235 -7.07 23.55 -15.63
N MET A 236 -6.07 23.21 -14.81
CA MET A 236 -6.12 22.09 -13.86
C MET A 236 -5.71 22.55 -12.45
N THR A 237 -6.14 21.86 -11.39
CA THR A 237 -5.70 22.18 -10.02
C THR A 237 -4.22 21.84 -9.81
N SER A 238 -3.59 22.51 -8.85
CA SER A 238 -2.21 22.23 -8.44
C SER A 238 -2.02 20.78 -7.99
N THR A 239 -3.04 20.19 -7.36
CA THR A 239 -3.05 18.80 -6.89
C THR A 239 -2.99 17.83 -8.07
N ILE A 240 -3.89 17.97 -9.07
CA ILE A 240 -3.89 17.15 -10.29
C ILE A 240 -2.58 17.30 -11.07
N PHE A 241 -2.08 18.53 -11.22
CA PHE A 241 -0.80 18.78 -11.86
C PHE A 241 0.37 18.05 -11.16
N TYR A 242 0.35 18.01 -9.82
CA TYR A 242 1.36 17.30 -9.04
C TYR A 242 1.23 15.78 -9.16
N SER A 243 0.04 15.22 -8.86
CA SER A 243 -0.18 13.77 -8.81
C SER A 243 -0.07 13.11 -10.18
N ASN A 244 -0.71 13.68 -11.20
CA ASN A 244 -0.90 13.00 -12.49
C ASN A 244 0.20 13.35 -13.49
N HIS A 245 0.95 14.44 -13.27
CA HIS A 245 1.94 14.93 -14.22
C HIS A 245 3.34 15.13 -13.64
N MET A 246 3.51 15.63 -12.41
CA MET A 246 4.86 15.70 -11.80
C MET A 246 5.36 14.35 -11.28
N LEU A 247 4.60 13.65 -10.44
CA LEU A 247 5.05 12.39 -9.82
C LEU A 247 5.40 11.28 -10.83
N PRO A 248 4.67 11.08 -11.96
CA PRO A 248 5.01 10.05 -12.94
C PRO A 248 6.20 10.42 -13.84
N ASN A 249 6.65 11.67 -13.82
CA ASN A 249 7.80 12.17 -14.59
C ASN A 249 9.05 12.42 -13.71
N ARG A 250 9.09 11.83 -12.50
CA ARG A 250 10.29 11.83 -11.65
C ARG A 250 11.42 10.97 -12.26
N PRO A 251 12.70 11.33 -12.07
CA PRO A 251 13.83 10.46 -12.44
C PRO A 251 13.72 9.06 -11.83
N GLU A 252 14.16 8.04 -12.58
CA GLU A 252 14.17 6.63 -12.13
C GLU A 252 14.89 6.51 -10.76
N GLY A 253 14.32 5.73 -9.84
CA GLY A 253 14.82 5.55 -8.47
C GLY A 253 14.57 6.71 -7.49
N SER A 254 14.32 7.94 -7.95
CA SER A 254 14.13 9.10 -7.07
C SER A 254 12.77 9.13 -6.38
N THR A 255 12.68 9.71 -5.18
CA THR A 255 11.40 10.02 -4.50
C THR A 255 11.19 11.53 -4.40
N LEU A 256 9.93 11.98 -4.50
CA LEU A 256 9.56 13.40 -4.49
C LEU A 256 8.79 13.76 -3.21
N ASP A 257 9.54 14.07 -2.15
CA ASP A 257 9.02 14.51 -0.86
C ASP A 257 9.09 16.04 -0.73
N ILE A 258 7.94 16.70 -0.83
CA ILE A 258 7.88 18.16 -0.79
C ILE A 258 8.19 18.75 0.59
N LYS A 259 8.15 17.97 1.67
CA LYS A 259 8.58 18.43 3.01
C LYS A 259 10.11 18.55 3.12
N LYS A 260 10.85 17.85 2.25
CA LYS A 260 12.33 17.91 2.15
C LYS A 260 12.83 18.93 1.12
N SER A 261 11.96 19.47 0.27
CA SER A 261 12.25 20.62 -0.61
C SER A 261 12.44 21.92 0.20
N SER A 262 13.13 22.93 -0.36
CA SER A 262 13.20 24.25 0.29
C SER A 262 11.82 24.93 0.37
N PHE A 263 10.94 24.61 -0.58
CA PHE A 263 9.60 25.19 -0.71
C PHE A 263 8.64 24.75 0.41
N LYS A 264 8.79 23.53 0.94
CA LYS A 264 7.98 22.90 2.01
C LYS A 264 6.45 22.81 1.79
N LYS A 265 5.90 23.45 0.75
CA LYS A 265 4.48 23.45 0.34
C LYS A 265 4.36 23.55 -1.19
N LEU A 266 3.41 22.83 -1.78
CA LEU A 266 3.17 22.80 -3.23
C LEU A 266 2.84 24.17 -3.84
N THR A 267 2.06 24.98 -3.12
CA THR A 267 1.72 26.35 -3.54
C THR A 267 2.95 27.27 -3.60
N LYS A 268 3.97 27.04 -2.77
CA LYS A 268 5.26 27.77 -2.84
C LYS A 268 6.10 27.32 -4.04
N LEU A 269 6.15 26.01 -4.31
CA LEU A 269 6.86 25.45 -5.47
C LEU A 269 6.28 25.99 -6.79
N LEU A 270 4.95 25.93 -6.97
CA LEU A 270 4.30 26.39 -8.21
C LEU A 270 4.38 27.91 -8.39
N LYS A 271 4.21 28.70 -7.33
CA LYS A 271 4.44 30.16 -7.38
C LYS A 271 5.91 30.54 -7.62
N SER A 272 6.87 29.65 -7.33
CA SER A 272 8.28 29.80 -7.75
C SER A 272 8.44 29.55 -9.26
N MET A 273 7.82 28.50 -9.80
CA MET A 273 7.87 28.20 -11.24
C MET A 273 7.13 29.26 -12.09
N GLU A 274 6.08 29.89 -11.54
CA GLU A 274 5.44 31.07 -12.12
C GLU A 274 6.34 32.31 -12.10
N LYS A 275 7.08 32.57 -11.00
CA LYS A 275 8.12 33.62 -10.97
C LYS A 275 9.26 33.36 -11.95
N LYS A 276 9.60 32.09 -12.20
CA LYS A 276 10.51 31.66 -13.29
C LYS A 276 9.88 31.76 -14.69
N GLY A 277 8.64 32.23 -14.81
CA GLY A 277 7.96 32.45 -16.09
C GLY A 277 7.54 31.18 -16.83
N LEU A 278 7.58 30.00 -16.21
CA LEU A 278 7.34 28.70 -16.86
C LEU A 278 5.84 28.37 -17.00
N ILE A 279 5.03 28.81 -16.04
CA ILE A 279 3.57 28.60 -15.98
C ILE A 279 2.88 29.90 -15.53
N LYS A 280 1.56 29.96 -15.73
CA LYS A 280 0.68 30.92 -15.07
C LYS A 280 -0.24 30.18 -14.10
N THR A 281 -0.49 30.75 -12.92
CA THR A 281 -1.43 30.21 -11.94
C THR A 281 -2.57 31.19 -11.68
N LYS A 282 -3.66 30.69 -11.07
CA LYS A 282 -4.77 31.51 -10.59
C LYS A 282 -5.34 30.89 -9.33
N GLU A 283 -5.49 31.69 -8.28
CA GLU A 283 -6.14 31.26 -7.05
C GLU A 283 -7.67 31.48 -7.17
N LYS A 284 -8.46 30.49 -6.76
CA LYS A 284 -9.92 30.53 -6.75
C LYS A 284 -10.44 29.67 -5.61
N ASN A 285 -11.25 30.25 -4.72
CA ASN A 285 -11.86 29.55 -3.58
C ASN A 285 -10.83 28.85 -2.65
N GLY A 286 -9.62 29.40 -2.52
CA GLY A 286 -8.51 28.80 -1.76
C GLY A 286 -7.66 27.79 -2.53
N GLU A 287 -8.16 27.24 -3.63
CA GLU A 287 -7.41 26.34 -4.51
C GLU A 287 -6.55 27.10 -5.53
N LEU A 288 -5.37 26.55 -5.85
CA LEU A 288 -4.47 27.08 -6.86
C LEU A 288 -4.62 26.29 -8.16
N PHE A 289 -4.97 26.96 -9.25
CA PHE A 289 -5.08 26.38 -10.60
C PHE A 289 -3.85 26.72 -11.44
N VAL A 290 -3.31 25.75 -12.18
CA VAL A 290 -2.36 25.99 -13.27
C VAL A 290 -3.16 26.29 -14.53
N MET A 291 -2.96 27.47 -15.11
CA MET A 291 -3.80 28.02 -16.19
C MET A 291 -3.22 27.84 -17.60
N SER A 292 -1.90 27.79 -17.73
CA SER A 292 -1.20 27.65 -19.02
C SER A 292 0.31 27.42 -18.82
N VAL A 293 0.98 26.73 -19.75
CA VAL A 293 2.45 26.65 -19.84
C VAL A 293 2.99 27.72 -20.79
N CYS A 294 4.08 28.39 -20.40
CA CYS A 294 4.77 29.39 -21.22
C CYS A 294 5.76 28.72 -22.19
N ARG A 295 5.24 28.01 -23.21
CA ARG A 295 6.01 27.19 -24.16
C ARG A 295 7.19 27.90 -24.86
N ASN A 296 7.18 29.23 -24.94
CA ASN A 296 8.27 30.05 -25.51
C ASN A 296 9.46 30.29 -24.56
N HIS A 297 9.46 29.78 -23.33
CA HIS A 297 10.54 30.03 -22.37
C HIS A 297 11.86 29.31 -22.75
N PRO A 298 13.06 29.91 -22.60
CA PRO A 298 14.34 29.31 -23.02
C PRO A 298 14.69 27.94 -22.39
N LEU A 299 14.08 27.58 -21.25
CA LEU A 299 14.25 26.25 -20.65
C LEU A 299 13.38 25.15 -21.30
N ILE A 300 12.44 25.53 -22.17
CA ILE A 300 11.47 24.66 -22.85
C ILE A 300 11.71 24.67 -24.36
N ALA A 301 11.92 25.86 -24.94
CA ALA A 301 12.14 26.05 -26.37
C ALA A 301 13.31 25.20 -26.90
N GLY A 302 13.05 24.39 -27.94
CA GLY A 302 14.05 23.54 -28.59
C GLY A 302 14.34 22.20 -27.89
N LYS A 303 13.69 21.88 -26.76
CA LYS A 303 13.74 20.53 -26.19
C LYS A 303 12.64 19.66 -26.81
N GLU A 304 13.05 18.65 -27.58
CA GLU A 304 12.16 17.51 -27.86
C GLU A 304 11.70 16.88 -26.52
N PRO A 305 10.47 16.32 -26.45
CA PRO A 305 10.12 15.45 -25.33
C PRO A 305 11.19 14.36 -25.22
N PRO A 306 11.68 14.01 -24.00
CA PRO A 306 12.73 13.01 -23.84
C PRO A 306 12.32 11.74 -24.59
N LYS A 307 13.07 11.42 -25.65
CA LYS A 307 12.71 10.35 -26.57
C LYS A 307 12.41 9.12 -25.76
N GLU A 308 11.21 8.59 -25.94
CA GLU A 308 10.85 7.32 -25.34
C GLU A 308 11.92 6.30 -25.77
N LYS A 309 12.74 5.86 -24.81
CA LYS A 309 12.80 4.42 -24.58
C LYS A 309 11.34 4.02 -24.52
N LYS A 310 10.79 3.55 -25.64
CA LYS A 310 9.46 2.97 -25.63
C LYS A 310 9.49 2.03 -24.45
N ILE A 311 8.51 2.13 -23.56
CA ILE A 311 8.08 0.95 -22.85
C ILE A 311 7.49 0.09 -23.96
N VAL A 312 8.39 -0.60 -24.65
CA VAL A 312 8.11 -1.87 -25.28
C VAL A 312 7.51 -2.63 -24.13
N LYS A 313 6.19 -2.76 -24.16
CA LYS A 313 5.52 -3.86 -23.53
C LYS A 313 6.13 -5.10 -24.18
N GLN A 314 7.25 -5.54 -23.61
CA GLN A 314 7.38 -6.94 -23.29
C GLN A 314 6.13 -7.22 -22.46
N GLU A 315 5.10 -7.68 -23.16
CA GLU A 315 3.98 -8.33 -22.53
C GLU A 315 4.55 -9.57 -21.86
N ASN A 316 5.06 -9.39 -20.64
CA ASN A 316 4.97 -10.44 -19.64
C ASN A 316 3.48 -10.74 -19.57
N LYS A 317 3.09 -11.80 -20.27
CA LYS A 317 1.72 -12.01 -20.80
C LYS A 317 0.79 -12.58 -19.73
N HIS A 318 0.92 -12.00 -18.54
CA HIS A 318 0.45 -12.45 -17.24
C HIS A 318 0.14 -11.25 -16.32
N THR A 319 -0.23 -10.08 -16.85
CA THR A 319 -0.87 -9.02 -16.05
C THR A 319 -2.30 -9.47 -15.70
N VAL A 320 -2.41 -10.34 -14.69
CA VAL A 320 -3.68 -10.83 -14.17
C VAL A 320 -4.44 -9.65 -13.54
N LYS A 321 -5.62 -9.30 -14.05
CA LYS A 321 -6.48 -8.36 -13.32
C LYS A 321 -7.21 -9.12 -12.23
N TYR A 322 -7.10 -8.62 -10.99
CA TYR A 322 -7.82 -9.10 -9.83
C TYR A 322 -8.94 -8.12 -9.48
N GLN A 323 -10.16 -8.64 -9.27
CA GLN A 323 -11.29 -7.88 -8.76
C GLN A 323 -12.01 -8.71 -7.70
N GLU A 324 -12.23 -8.13 -6.52
CA GLU A 324 -13.08 -8.75 -5.49
C GLU A 324 -14.53 -8.74 -5.96
N LEU A 325 -15.19 -9.89 -5.80
CA LEU A 325 -16.59 -10.09 -6.12
C LEU A 325 -17.32 -10.70 -4.93
N TYR A 326 -18.61 -10.49 -4.84
CA TYR A 326 -19.45 -10.97 -3.75
C TYR A 326 -20.72 -11.56 -4.34
N LYS A 327 -21.13 -12.73 -3.85
CA LYS A 327 -22.34 -13.46 -4.26
C LYS A 327 -23.35 -13.44 -3.13
N LEU A 328 -24.62 -13.22 -3.45
CA LEU A 328 -25.68 -13.27 -2.44
C LEU A 328 -25.85 -14.73 -1.94
N PRO A 329 -25.95 -14.95 -0.62
CA PRO A 329 -26.14 -16.29 -0.08
C PRO A 329 -27.48 -16.88 -0.57
N SER A 330 -27.47 -18.15 -0.95
CA SER A 330 -28.58 -18.80 -1.65
C SER A 330 -29.94 -18.71 -0.93
N ASN A 331 -29.93 -18.57 0.40
CA ASN A 331 -31.07 -18.35 1.27
C ASN A 331 -30.68 -17.44 2.46
N GLY A 332 -31.66 -16.79 3.08
CA GLY A 332 -31.50 -16.05 4.34
C GLY A 332 -31.94 -14.58 4.29
N PRO A 333 -31.82 -13.85 5.41
CA PRO A 333 -32.26 -12.46 5.54
C PRO A 333 -31.71 -11.52 4.46
N LEU A 334 -30.42 -11.63 4.13
CA LEU A 334 -29.75 -10.79 3.13
C LEU A 334 -30.38 -10.93 1.74
N LYS A 335 -30.86 -12.14 1.40
CA LYS A 335 -31.58 -12.39 0.15
C LYS A 335 -32.99 -11.80 0.16
N ARG A 336 -33.68 -11.79 1.30
CA ARG A 336 -35.01 -11.14 1.44
C ARG A 336 -34.93 -9.64 1.17
N LEU A 337 -33.92 -8.98 1.77
CA LEU A 337 -33.67 -7.54 1.56
C LEU A 337 -33.49 -7.21 0.07
N VAL A 338 -32.75 -8.04 -0.67
CA VAL A 338 -32.59 -7.87 -2.12
C VAL A 338 -33.84 -8.28 -2.92
N GLN A 339 -34.65 -9.25 -2.45
CA GLN A 339 -35.91 -9.62 -3.11
C GLN A 339 -37.02 -8.56 -2.95
N GLU A 340 -36.91 -7.66 -1.97
CA GLU A 340 -37.79 -6.50 -1.80
C GLU A 340 -37.47 -5.35 -2.79
N LEU A 341 -36.32 -5.41 -3.48
CA LEU A 341 -36.05 -4.57 -4.65
C LEU A 341 -36.83 -5.11 -5.85
N ASN A 342 -37.90 -4.41 -6.22
CA ASN A 342 -38.75 -4.77 -7.37
C ASN A 342 -38.08 -4.36 -8.70
N SER A 343 -36.87 -4.87 -8.97
CA SER A 343 -36.02 -4.43 -10.08
C SER A 343 -35.17 -5.57 -10.64
N ASN A 344 -35.51 -6.01 -11.86
CA ASN A 344 -34.78 -7.07 -12.59
C ASN A 344 -33.31 -6.73 -12.89
N GLU A 345 -32.90 -5.47 -12.75
CA GLU A 345 -31.51 -5.02 -12.93
C GLU A 345 -30.55 -5.61 -11.88
N PHE A 346 -31.06 -5.98 -10.70
CA PHE A 346 -30.26 -6.51 -9.60
C PHE A 346 -30.36 -8.04 -9.47
N GLY A 347 -30.45 -8.73 -10.62
CA GLY A 347 -30.39 -10.19 -10.74
C GLY A 347 -28.99 -10.76 -10.95
N LEU A 348 -27.92 -10.01 -10.64
CA LEU A 348 -26.54 -10.42 -10.89
C LEU A 348 -26.16 -11.65 -10.04
N GLU A 349 -25.37 -12.56 -10.62
CA GLU A 349 -24.81 -13.70 -9.88
C GLU A 349 -23.61 -13.29 -9.00
N TYR A 350 -22.90 -12.24 -9.39
CA TYR A 350 -21.74 -11.66 -8.70
C TYR A 350 -21.81 -10.14 -8.73
N TYR A 351 -21.43 -9.49 -7.62
CA TYR A 351 -21.44 -8.04 -7.43
C TYR A 351 -20.05 -7.58 -7.02
N ASP A 352 -19.56 -6.47 -7.58
CA ASP A 352 -18.40 -5.78 -7.04
C ASP A 352 -18.80 -4.75 -5.96
N ALA A 353 -17.80 -4.11 -5.32
CA ALA A 353 -18.02 -3.16 -4.25
C ALA A 353 -18.76 -1.86 -4.66
N ASP A 354 -18.90 -1.59 -5.96
CA ASP A 354 -19.68 -0.48 -6.51
C ASP A 354 -21.12 -0.91 -6.86
N SER A 355 -21.29 -2.13 -7.36
CA SER A 355 -22.59 -2.77 -7.59
C SER A 355 -23.35 -2.97 -6.27
N VAL A 356 -22.67 -3.37 -5.18
CA VAL A 356 -23.25 -3.41 -3.84
C VAL A 356 -23.62 -2.00 -3.33
N ASN A 357 -22.81 -0.98 -3.63
CA ASN A 357 -23.13 0.43 -3.32
C ASN A 357 -24.43 0.85 -4.04
N LYS A 358 -24.53 0.59 -5.34
CA LYS A 358 -25.71 0.91 -6.17
C LYS A 358 -26.97 0.20 -5.66
N LEU A 359 -26.86 -1.10 -5.38
CA LEU A 359 -27.92 -1.94 -4.82
C LEU A 359 -28.50 -1.36 -3.52
N LEU A 360 -27.63 -1.04 -2.55
CA LEU A 360 -28.04 -0.49 -1.26
C LEU A 360 -28.62 0.93 -1.40
N ASN A 361 -28.00 1.80 -2.22
CA ASN A 361 -28.52 3.13 -2.47
C ASN A 361 -29.90 3.13 -3.16
N ALA A 362 -30.14 2.19 -4.07
CA ALA A 362 -31.46 1.99 -4.67
C ALA A 362 -32.49 1.55 -3.60
N TYR A 363 -32.13 0.61 -2.73
CA TYR A 363 -33.00 0.15 -1.63
C TYR A 363 -33.39 1.27 -0.66
N TYR A 364 -32.41 2.05 -0.18
CA TYR A 364 -32.66 3.17 0.73
C TYR A 364 -33.54 4.26 0.09
N SER A 365 -33.48 4.40 -1.24
CA SER A 365 -34.30 5.35 -2.00
C SER A 365 -35.73 4.81 -2.21
N GLN A 366 -35.90 3.56 -2.63
CA GLN A 366 -37.21 2.91 -2.83
C GLN A 366 -38.04 2.91 -1.53
N GLN A 367 -37.40 2.57 -0.41
CA GLN A 367 -38.05 2.46 0.90
C GLN A 367 -38.03 3.77 1.72
N ASN A 368 -37.54 4.88 1.14
CA ASN A 368 -37.45 6.20 1.79
C ASN A 368 -36.76 6.17 3.18
N LEU A 369 -35.65 5.44 3.27
CA LEU A 369 -34.92 5.20 4.54
C LEU A 369 -33.79 6.20 4.79
N VAL A 370 -33.48 7.10 3.86
CA VAL A 370 -32.44 8.13 4.07
C VAL A 370 -32.93 9.17 5.09
N ASP A 371 -32.14 9.44 6.13
CA ASP A 371 -32.46 10.47 7.13
C ASP A 371 -32.51 11.88 6.48
N PRO A 372 -33.67 12.59 6.52
CA PRO A 372 -33.80 13.93 5.93
C PRO A 372 -32.88 14.99 6.56
N SER A 373 -32.39 14.77 7.77
CA SER A 373 -31.51 15.69 8.50
C SER A 373 -30.03 15.42 8.24
N ASN A 374 -29.67 14.17 7.93
CA ASN A 374 -28.30 13.73 7.71
C ASN A 374 -28.27 12.52 6.77
N GLY A 375 -28.09 12.77 5.46
CA GLY A 375 -28.08 11.71 4.46
C GLY A 375 -26.97 10.64 4.60
N ARG A 376 -26.02 10.78 5.53
CA ARG A 376 -25.07 9.69 5.88
C ARG A 376 -25.74 8.60 6.74
N ASN A 377 -26.81 8.94 7.45
CA ASN A 377 -27.61 8.00 8.25
C ASN A 377 -28.74 7.39 7.40
N ILE A 378 -28.98 6.11 7.63
CA ILE A 378 -30.09 5.33 7.08
C ILE A 378 -30.92 4.82 8.25
N ARG A 379 -32.24 4.97 8.17
CA ARG A 379 -33.21 4.41 9.11
C ARG A 379 -33.21 2.89 9.00
N VAL A 380 -33.13 2.21 10.13
CA VAL A 380 -33.23 0.75 10.20
C VAL A 380 -34.67 0.32 9.99
N ASP A 381 -34.90 -0.48 8.94
CA ASP A 381 -36.19 -1.13 8.67
C ASP A 381 -36.16 -2.62 9.11
N ALA A 382 -37.28 -3.32 8.97
CA ALA A 382 -37.39 -4.74 9.35
C ALA A 382 -36.40 -5.66 8.60
N TYR A 383 -36.09 -5.38 7.33
CA TYR A 383 -35.16 -6.16 6.53
C TYR A 383 -33.70 -5.83 6.86
N ILE A 384 -33.32 -4.55 7.04
CA ILE A 384 -31.99 -4.18 7.56
C ILE A 384 -31.78 -4.78 8.97
N TYR A 385 -32.82 -4.82 9.81
CA TYR A 385 -32.78 -5.43 11.14
C TYR A 385 -32.50 -6.94 11.08
N ASP A 386 -33.28 -7.72 10.31
CA ASP A 386 -33.07 -9.17 10.12
C ASP A 386 -31.73 -9.48 9.42
N ALA A 387 -31.28 -8.61 8.50
CA ALA A 387 -30.12 -8.85 7.67
C ALA A 387 -28.78 -8.35 8.24
N LEU A 388 -28.70 -7.19 8.91
CA LEU A 388 -27.43 -6.47 9.14
C LEU A 388 -27.12 -6.13 10.61
N LEU A 389 -28.11 -6.05 11.49
CA LEU A 389 -27.89 -5.74 12.91
C LEU A 389 -27.32 -6.93 13.71
N THR A 390 -26.82 -6.65 14.90
CA THR A 390 -26.44 -7.64 15.92
C THR A 390 -27.31 -7.51 17.18
N LYS A 391 -27.31 -8.52 18.04
CA LYS A 391 -28.16 -8.61 19.26
C LYS A 391 -27.99 -7.46 20.26
N GLN A 392 -26.92 -6.67 20.17
CA GLN A 392 -26.65 -5.53 21.05
C GLN A 392 -27.18 -4.20 20.48
N GLU A 393 -27.66 -4.19 19.24
CA GLU A 393 -27.97 -2.99 18.45
C GLU A 393 -29.46 -2.88 18.08
N TYR A 394 -30.29 -3.80 18.59
CA TYR A 394 -31.72 -3.90 18.31
C TYR A 394 -32.57 -2.69 18.79
N SER A 395 -31.95 -1.70 19.43
CA SER A 395 -32.57 -0.43 19.83
C SER A 395 -32.05 0.79 19.04
N LEU A 396 -31.42 0.59 17.87
CA LEU A 396 -30.97 1.68 17.00
C LEU A 396 -31.96 1.93 15.86
N ASP A 397 -32.61 3.10 15.86
CA ASP A 397 -33.48 3.55 14.77
C ASP A 397 -32.71 3.93 13.49
N TYR A 398 -31.43 4.28 13.60
CA TYR A 398 -30.58 4.76 12.50
C TYR A 398 -29.16 4.17 12.57
N MET A 399 -28.54 3.95 11.41
CA MET A 399 -27.15 3.49 11.27
C MET A 399 -26.45 4.20 10.09
N GLN A 400 -25.13 4.36 10.16
CA GLN A 400 -24.36 4.97 9.07
C GLN A 400 -24.32 4.07 7.83
N ARG A 401 -24.45 4.69 6.65
CA ARG A 401 -24.45 4.03 5.33
C ARG A 401 -23.21 3.16 5.10
N ASP A 402 -22.03 3.67 5.47
CA ASP A 402 -20.74 3.01 5.28
C ASP A 402 -20.67 1.70 6.10
N LEU A 403 -21.08 1.76 7.37
CA LEU A 403 -21.15 0.60 8.26
C LEU A 403 -22.17 -0.46 7.79
N LEU A 404 -23.30 -0.03 7.23
CA LEU A 404 -24.28 -0.94 6.63
C LEU A 404 -23.71 -1.65 5.38
N LYS A 405 -22.96 -0.93 4.53
CA LYS A 405 -22.27 -1.52 3.37
C LYS A 405 -21.27 -2.59 3.80
N ASP A 406 -20.38 -2.28 4.73
CA ASP A 406 -19.33 -3.21 5.16
C ASP A 406 -19.94 -4.48 5.79
N ARG A 407 -21.01 -4.34 6.58
CA ARG A 407 -21.77 -5.48 7.12
C ARG A 407 -22.49 -6.29 6.06
N PHE A 408 -22.99 -5.65 5.01
CA PHE A 408 -23.63 -6.34 3.89
C PHE A 408 -22.59 -7.19 3.16
N ILE A 409 -21.43 -6.62 2.80
CA ILE A 409 -20.32 -7.33 2.15
C ILE A 409 -19.81 -8.48 3.04
N GLN A 410 -19.64 -8.27 4.35
CA GLN A 410 -19.25 -9.32 5.31
C GLN A 410 -20.24 -10.50 5.42
N LYS A 411 -21.51 -10.30 5.03
CA LYS A 411 -22.55 -11.35 5.03
C LYS A 411 -22.83 -11.94 3.63
N MET A 412 -22.20 -11.41 2.58
CA MET A 412 -22.18 -12.04 1.25
C MET A 412 -21.17 -13.18 1.22
N GLN A 413 -21.30 -14.09 0.26
CA GLN A 413 -20.26 -15.08 -0.04
C GLN A 413 -19.17 -14.40 -0.87
N PRO A 414 -17.90 -14.36 -0.42
CA PRO A 414 -16.83 -13.75 -1.19
C PRO A 414 -16.38 -14.65 -2.35
N PHE A 415 -16.04 -14.01 -3.46
CA PHE A 415 -15.50 -14.57 -4.69
C PHE A 415 -14.43 -13.60 -5.24
N TYR A 416 -13.73 -13.98 -6.30
CA TYR A 416 -12.90 -13.07 -7.07
C TYR A 416 -12.85 -13.48 -8.54
N SER A 417 -12.70 -12.50 -9.43
CA SER A 417 -12.37 -12.75 -10.83
C SER A 417 -10.89 -12.53 -11.09
N LEU A 418 -10.28 -13.49 -11.78
CA LEU A 418 -8.97 -13.36 -12.42
C LEU A 418 -9.19 -13.24 -13.93
N GLU A 419 -8.90 -12.08 -14.52
CA GLU A 419 -8.70 -12.00 -15.96
C GLU A 419 -7.26 -12.41 -16.29
N LEU A 420 -7.08 -13.66 -16.72
CA LEU A 420 -5.85 -14.09 -17.38
C LEU A 420 -5.91 -13.66 -18.86
N PRO A 421 -4.79 -13.34 -19.53
CA PRO A 421 -4.79 -12.92 -20.94
C PRO A 421 -5.31 -13.93 -21.98
N SER A 422 -5.78 -15.10 -21.54
CA SER A 422 -6.42 -16.13 -22.37
C SER A 422 -7.74 -16.68 -21.79
N GLN A 423 -8.16 -16.28 -20.57
CA GLN A 423 -9.37 -16.81 -19.90
C GLN A 423 -9.77 -15.95 -18.69
N SER A 424 -11.07 -15.67 -18.54
CA SER A 424 -11.66 -15.13 -17.31
C SER A 424 -12.08 -16.27 -16.38
N ILE A 425 -11.53 -16.32 -15.16
CA ILE A 425 -11.87 -17.33 -14.15
C ILE A 425 -12.49 -16.62 -12.94
N ILE A 426 -13.70 -17.03 -12.53
CA ILE A 426 -14.31 -16.64 -11.26
C ILE A 426 -14.13 -17.81 -10.27
N LYS A 427 -13.68 -17.53 -9.05
CA LYS A 427 -13.40 -18.50 -7.98
C LYS A 427 -13.90 -18.02 -6.62
#